data_AF-A0A1N7LYV7-F1
#
_entry.id   AF-A0A1N7LYV7-F1
#
_cell.length_a   1.000
_cell.length_b   1.000
_cell.length_c   1.000
_cell.angle_alpha   90.00
_cell.angle_beta   90.00
_cell.angle_gamma   90.00
#
_symmetry.space_group_name_H-M   'P 1'
#
loop_
_entity.id
_entity.type
_entity.pdbx_description
1 polymer ?
#
loop_
_entity_poly.entity_id
_entity_poly.type
_entity_poly.pdbx_seq_one_letter_code
_entity_poly.pdbx_strand_id
1 'polypeptide(L)'
;MTFNEIKKEIKFDIKTDKKVKAIWYWGLFSMTGVFILKWIRARHMHLSETQDFLQGTLPNFFAATGIFASVFIFYKLLFRTDASSSKKLIFSTLFTFFGLILWEVIQYFMGSPMDIYDVLMTILGCILTGGFIQILYSENSSQKI
;
A
#
# COMPACT_ATOMS: atom_id res chain seq x y z
N MET A 1 23.81 -9.42 8.76
CA MET A 1 23.68 -8.73 7.48
C MET A 1 23.65 -7.22 7.74
N THR A 2 24.49 -6.45 7.05
CA THR A 2 24.54 -4.99 7.20
C THR A 2 23.36 -4.33 6.46
N PHE A 3 22.98 -3.10 6.86
CA PHE A 3 21.92 -2.34 6.18
C PHE A 3 22.16 -2.19 4.67
N ASN A 4 23.42 -1.97 4.29
CA ASN A 4 23.82 -1.81 2.89
C ASN A 4 23.69 -3.10 2.08
N GLU A 5 23.93 -4.27 2.70
CA GLU A 5 23.69 -5.58 2.08
C GLU A 5 22.20 -5.80 1.81
N ILE A 6 21.34 -5.61 2.82
CA ILE A 6 19.88 -5.77 2.67
C ILE A 6 19.34 -4.84 1.58
N LYS A 7 19.81 -3.59 1.55
CA LYS A 7 19.40 -2.61 0.52
C LYS A 7 19.81 -3.06 -0.89
N LYS A 8 20.99 -3.67 -1.05
CA LYS A 8 21.44 -4.20 -2.35
C LYS A 8 20.62 -5.42 -2.76
N GLU A 9 20.30 -6.30 -1.83
CA GLU A 9 19.46 -7.48 -2.04
C GLU A 9 18.06 -7.08 -2.51
N ILE A 10 17.36 -6.18 -1.80
CA ILE A 10 16.03 -5.72 -2.21
C ILE A 10 16.05 -5.08 -3.61
N LYS A 11 17.10 -4.29 -3.92
CA LYS A 11 17.26 -3.71 -5.27
C LYS A 11 17.50 -4.78 -6.34
N PHE A 12 18.18 -5.86 -5.99
CA PHE A 12 18.37 -6.99 -6.87
C PHE A 12 17.05 -7.72 -7.10
N ASP A 13 16.30 -8.03 -6.04
CA ASP A 13 15.00 -8.70 -6.11
C ASP A 13 13.98 -7.92 -6.93
N ILE A 14 13.90 -6.59 -6.77
CA ILE A 14 13.03 -5.73 -7.60
C ILE A 14 13.37 -5.83 -9.09
N LYS A 15 14.64 -6.11 -9.44
CA LYS A 15 15.07 -6.24 -10.83
C LYS A 15 14.86 -7.65 -11.39
N THR A 16 15.07 -8.67 -10.58
CA THR A 16 15.15 -10.08 -11.03
C THR A 16 13.89 -10.88 -10.75
N ASP A 17 13.25 -10.70 -9.59
CA ASP A 17 12.02 -11.39 -9.22
C ASP A 17 10.81 -10.67 -9.82
N LYS A 18 10.14 -11.34 -10.76
CA LYS A 18 8.92 -10.83 -11.42
C LYS A 18 7.82 -10.47 -10.42
N LYS A 19 7.70 -11.21 -9.31
CA LYS A 19 6.67 -10.98 -8.28
C LYS A 19 6.96 -9.71 -7.51
N VAL A 20 8.20 -9.57 -7.01
CA VAL A 20 8.64 -8.37 -6.29
C VAL A 20 8.58 -7.15 -7.20
N LYS A 21 8.97 -7.30 -8.47
CA LYS A 21 8.86 -6.26 -9.48
C LYS A 21 7.42 -5.82 -9.74
N ALA A 22 6.47 -6.75 -9.82
CA ALA A 22 5.06 -6.45 -9.99
C ALA A 22 4.50 -5.68 -8.78
N ILE A 23 4.82 -6.12 -7.56
CA ILE A 23 4.43 -5.44 -6.31
C ILE A 23 5.06 -4.04 -6.24
N TRP A 24 6.30 -3.88 -6.70
CA TRP A 24 6.98 -2.60 -6.75
C TRP A 24 6.27 -1.60 -7.67
N TYR A 25 5.94 -2.00 -8.89
CA TYR A 25 5.20 -1.12 -9.81
C TYR A 25 3.78 -0.83 -9.34
N TRP A 26 3.13 -1.82 -8.73
CA TRP A 26 1.83 -1.65 -8.09
C TRP A 26 1.88 -0.58 -7.00
N GLY A 27 2.88 -0.65 -6.10
CA GLY A 27 3.10 0.37 -5.08
C GLY A 27 3.44 1.75 -5.65
N LEU A 28 4.32 1.81 -6.67
CA LEU A 28 4.71 3.06 -7.32
C LEU A 28 3.53 3.75 -8.00
N PHE A 29 2.72 2.98 -8.73
CA PHE A 29 1.49 3.46 -9.37
C PHE A 29 0.55 4.06 -8.32
N SER A 30 0.31 3.34 -7.22
CA SER A 30 -0.61 3.81 -6.20
C SER A 30 -0.11 5.05 -5.46
N MET A 31 1.16 5.11 -5.07
CA MET A 31 1.72 6.31 -4.45
C MET A 31 1.65 7.52 -5.39
N THR A 32 1.93 7.32 -6.68
CA THR A 32 1.77 8.38 -7.70
C THR A 32 0.30 8.82 -7.80
N GLY A 33 -0.63 7.88 -7.74
CA GLY A 33 -2.07 8.15 -7.69
C GLY A 33 -2.49 9.07 -6.55
N VAL A 34 -1.94 8.86 -5.34
CA VAL A 34 -2.19 9.76 -4.18
C VAL A 34 -1.79 11.20 -4.51
N PHE A 35 -0.58 11.41 -5.06
CA PHE A 35 -0.10 12.76 -5.38
C PHE A 35 -0.93 13.41 -6.48
N ILE A 36 -1.26 12.67 -7.53
CA ILE A 36 -2.07 13.18 -8.64
C ILE A 36 -3.45 13.61 -8.12
N LEU A 37 -4.13 12.77 -7.34
CA LEU A 37 -5.46 13.09 -6.83
C LEU A 37 -5.46 14.29 -5.90
N LYS A 38 -4.48 14.38 -5.00
CA LYS A 38 -4.33 15.56 -4.13
C LYS A 38 -4.04 16.84 -4.92
N TRP A 39 -3.23 16.74 -5.98
CA TRP A 39 -2.95 17.88 -6.85
C TRP A 39 -4.18 18.34 -7.62
N ILE A 40 -4.96 17.40 -8.17
CA ILE A 40 -6.23 17.70 -8.85
C ILE A 40 -7.20 18.36 -7.87
N ARG A 41 -7.27 17.90 -6.60
CA ARG A 41 -8.17 18.44 -5.57
C ARG A 41 -7.82 19.88 -5.21
N ALA A 42 -6.53 20.18 -5.12
CA ALA A 42 -6.04 21.53 -4.86
C ALA A 42 -6.46 22.55 -5.93
N ARG A 43 -6.88 22.12 -7.12
CA ARG A 43 -7.34 23.02 -8.20
C ARG A 43 -8.81 23.44 -8.10
N HIS A 44 -9.57 22.94 -7.12
CA HIS A 44 -10.96 23.35 -6.80
C HIS A 44 -11.86 23.37 -8.05
N MET A 45 -11.79 22.31 -8.85
CA MET A 45 -12.63 22.19 -10.05
C MET A 45 -14.08 21.94 -9.63
N HIS A 46 -15.04 22.55 -10.34
CA HIS A 46 -16.46 22.23 -10.18
C HIS A 46 -16.73 20.84 -10.74
N LEU A 47 -16.67 19.83 -9.88
CA LEU A 47 -16.92 18.43 -10.20
C LEU A 47 -18.37 18.05 -9.89
N SER A 48 -18.84 16.96 -10.50
CA SER A 48 -20.11 16.36 -10.07
C SER A 48 -19.97 15.75 -8.67
N GLU A 49 -21.08 15.58 -7.95
CA GLU A 49 -21.09 15.04 -6.58
C GLU A 49 -20.33 13.70 -6.47
N THR A 50 -20.48 12.81 -7.46
CA THR A 50 -19.77 11.52 -7.49
C THR A 50 -18.27 11.68 -7.67
N GLN A 51 -17.84 12.63 -8.51
CA GLN A 51 -16.42 12.89 -8.75
C GLN A 51 -15.75 13.54 -7.55
N ASP A 52 -16.45 14.44 -6.86
CA ASP A 52 -15.96 15.06 -5.63
C ASP A 52 -15.82 14.03 -4.50
N PHE A 53 -16.81 13.14 -4.36
CA PHE A 53 -16.74 12.00 -3.42
C PHE A 53 -15.56 11.07 -3.69
N LEU A 54 -15.39 10.65 -4.95
CA LEU A 54 -14.28 9.78 -5.35
C LEU A 54 -12.93 10.48 -5.15
N GLN A 55 -12.83 11.76 -5.49
CA GLN A 55 -11.62 12.54 -5.28
C GLN A 55 -11.29 12.72 -3.80
N GLY A 56 -12.30 12.79 -2.94
CA GLY A 56 -12.16 12.84 -1.49
C GLY A 56 -11.55 11.56 -0.92
N THR A 57 -12.03 10.40 -1.39
CA THR A 57 -11.83 9.10 -0.71
C THR A 57 -10.81 8.17 -1.39
N LEU A 58 -10.64 8.26 -2.72
CA LEU A 58 -9.63 7.50 -3.47
C LEU A 58 -8.18 7.71 -2.99
N PRO A 59 -7.75 8.90 -2.51
CA PRO A 59 -6.41 9.06 -1.97
C PRO A 59 -6.09 8.07 -0.85
N ASN A 60 -7.06 7.73 0.01
CA ASN A 60 -6.86 6.76 1.08
C ASN A 60 -6.80 5.32 0.59
N PHE A 61 -7.60 4.97 -0.43
CA PHE A 61 -7.45 3.69 -1.14
C PHE A 61 -6.04 3.52 -1.72
N PHE A 62 -5.57 4.53 -2.46
CA PHE A 62 -4.24 4.50 -3.09
C PHE A 62 -3.11 4.53 -2.06
N ALA A 63 -3.26 5.29 -0.96
CA ALA A 63 -2.31 5.31 0.13
C ALA A 63 -2.20 3.94 0.81
N ALA A 64 -3.34 3.29 1.08
CA ALA A 64 -3.37 1.94 1.64
C ALA A 64 -2.63 0.95 0.72
N THR A 65 -2.93 0.98 -0.57
CA THR A 65 -2.23 0.12 -1.53
C THR A 65 -0.72 0.38 -1.59
N GLY A 66 -0.32 1.66 -1.69
CA GLY A 66 1.08 2.05 -1.84
C GLY A 66 1.92 1.75 -0.60
N ILE A 67 1.39 2.06 0.58
CA ILE A 67 2.05 1.78 1.87
C ILE A 67 2.14 0.28 2.10
N PHE A 68 1.06 -0.48 1.86
CA PHE A 68 1.07 -1.93 2.00
C PHE A 68 2.18 -2.54 1.14
N ALA A 69 2.19 -2.26 -0.16
CA ALA A 69 3.18 -2.81 -1.09
C ALA A 69 4.61 -2.46 -0.66
N SER A 70 4.82 -1.22 -0.19
CA SER A 70 6.12 -0.76 0.28
C SER A 70 6.57 -1.51 1.54
N VAL A 71 5.69 -1.64 2.54
CA VAL A 71 5.99 -2.35 3.80
C VAL A 71 6.28 -3.83 3.52
N PHE A 72 5.55 -4.44 2.58
CA PHE A 72 5.78 -5.83 2.19
C PHE A 72 7.18 -6.04 1.59
N ILE A 73 7.60 -5.18 0.65
CA ILE A 73 8.91 -5.26 0.01
C ILE A 73 10.03 -4.93 1.00
N PHE A 74 9.87 -3.88 1.80
CA PHE A 74 10.89 -3.40 2.73
C PHE A 74 10.86 -4.07 4.10
N TYR A 75 10.03 -5.10 4.31
CA TYR A 75 9.94 -5.83 5.58
C TYR A 75 11.31 -6.27 6.11
N LYS A 76 12.15 -6.85 5.23
CA LYS A 76 13.50 -7.30 5.59
C LYS A 76 14.39 -6.14 6.03
N LEU A 77 14.20 -4.95 5.46
CA LEU A 77 14.94 -3.75 5.84
C LEU A 77 14.53 -3.26 7.23
N LEU A 78 13.23 -3.31 7.55
CA LEU A 78 12.68 -2.86 8.83
C LEU A 78 13.09 -3.76 9.99
N PHE A 79 13.00 -5.08 9.82
CA PHE A 79 13.20 -6.05 10.89
C PHE A 79 14.53 -6.81 10.83
N ARG A 80 15.33 -6.59 9.77
CA ARG A 80 16.61 -7.28 9.53
C ARG A 80 16.49 -8.81 9.56
N THR A 81 15.31 -9.33 9.22
CA THR A 81 15.00 -10.76 9.28
C THR A 81 14.21 -11.18 8.05
N ASP A 82 14.43 -12.42 7.61
CA ASP A 82 13.62 -13.07 6.60
C ASP A 82 12.42 -13.75 7.25
N ALA A 83 11.23 -13.37 6.80
CA ALA A 83 9.98 -13.95 7.23
C ALA A 83 9.24 -14.57 6.04
N SER A 84 8.38 -15.56 6.32
CA SER A 84 7.50 -16.13 5.30
C SER A 84 6.59 -15.06 4.70
N SER A 85 6.17 -15.26 3.44
CA SER A 85 5.27 -14.32 2.75
C SER A 85 3.97 -14.08 3.53
N SER A 86 3.45 -15.10 4.23
CA SER A 86 2.27 -14.96 5.09
C SER A 86 2.51 -14.01 6.27
N LYS A 87 3.67 -14.10 6.94
CA LYS A 87 4.02 -13.17 8.03
C LYS A 87 4.19 -11.74 7.52
N LYS A 88 4.85 -11.58 6.36
CA LYS A 88 4.99 -10.28 5.70
C LYS A 88 3.64 -9.69 5.31
N LEU A 89 2.73 -10.51 4.77
CA LEU A 89 1.36 -10.11 4.43
C LEU A 89 0.60 -9.61 5.66
N ILE A 90 0.51 -10.43 6.72
CA ILE A 90 -0.20 -10.07 7.95
C ILE A 90 0.35 -8.76 8.53
N PHE A 91 1.68 -8.66 8.65
CA PHE A 91 2.30 -7.46 9.18
C PHE A 91 1.99 -6.23 8.31
N SER A 92 2.13 -6.35 6.99
CA SER A 92 1.89 -5.22 6.07
C SER A 92 0.43 -4.77 6.10
N THR A 93 -0.52 -5.70 6.20
CA THR A 93 -1.94 -5.39 6.38
C THR A 93 -2.17 -4.62 7.68
N LEU A 94 -1.70 -5.14 8.81
CA LEU A 94 -1.94 -4.53 10.12
C LEU A 94 -1.25 -3.17 10.23
N PHE A 95 0.01 -3.09 9.81
CA PHE A 95 0.78 -1.85 9.83
C PHE A 95 0.11 -0.76 8.98
N THR A 96 -0.34 -1.10 7.78
CA THR A 96 -0.99 -0.15 6.87
C THR A 96 -2.35 0.27 7.40
N PHE A 97 -3.18 -0.69 7.81
CA PHE A 97 -4.52 -0.43 8.31
C PHE A 97 -4.47 0.44 9.57
N PHE A 98 -3.73 0.04 10.60
CA PHE A 98 -3.63 0.83 11.82
C PHE A 98 -2.89 2.14 11.61
N GLY A 99 -1.87 2.17 10.74
CA GLY A 99 -1.15 3.39 10.42
C GLY A 99 -2.03 4.45 9.78
N LEU A 100 -2.90 4.05 8.84
CA LEU A 100 -3.84 4.96 8.19
C LEU A 100 -5.02 5.34 9.07
N ILE A 101 -5.57 4.41 9.86
CA ILE A 101 -6.58 4.74 10.88
C ILE A 101 -6.02 5.76 11.88
N LEU A 102 -4.79 5.54 12.36
CA LEU A 102 -4.13 6.48 13.27
C LEU A 102 -3.93 7.84 12.60
N TRP A 103 -3.60 7.86 11.31
CA TRP A 103 -3.48 9.09 10.54
C TRP A 103 -4.81 9.85 10.45
N GLU A 104 -5.92 9.16 10.18
CA GLU A 104 -7.27 9.76 10.19
C GLU A 104 -7.63 10.33 11.56
N VAL A 105 -7.30 9.64 12.65
CA VAL A 105 -7.49 10.15 14.02
C VAL A 105 -6.66 11.41 14.26
N ILE A 106 -5.41 11.45 13.79
CA ILE A 106 -4.56 12.65 13.90
C ILE A 106 -5.18 13.81 13.11
N GLN A 107 -5.65 13.57 11.88
CA GLN A 107 -6.32 14.58 11.06
C GLN A 107 -7.60 15.11 11.71
N TYR A 108 -8.32 14.26 12.43
CA TYR A 108 -9.46 14.66 13.23
C TYR A 108 -9.09 15.70 14.28
N PHE A 109 -8.03 15.45 15.05
CA PHE A 109 -7.52 16.43 16.02
C PHE A 109 -6.92 17.68 15.37
N MET A 110 -6.57 17.64 14.09
CA MET A 110 -6.12 18.81 13.30
C MET A 110 -7.28 19.61 12.67
N GLY A 111 -8.54 19.23 12.92
CA GLY A 111 -9.73 19.94 12.45
C GLY A 111 -10.35 19.43 11.15
N SER A 112 -9.93 18.26 10.65
CA SER A 112 -10.61 17.57 9.54
C SER A 112 -11.72 16.67 10.10
N PRO A 113 -12.90 16.56 9.48
CA PRO A 113 -13.86 15.54 9.89
C PRO A 113 -13.28 14.13 9.62
N MET A 114 -13.57 13.19 10.51
CA MET A 114 -13.25 11.78 10.28
C MET A 114 -14.30 11.18 9.34
N ASP A 115 -13.89 10.72 8.16
CA ASP A 115 -14.79 10.14 7.17
C ASP A 115 -14.78 8.61 7.25
N ILE A 116 -15.96 8.03 7.44
CA ILE A 116 -16.13 6.57 7.42
C ILE A 116 -15.77 5.98 6.05
N TYR A 117 -15.95 6.74 4.97
CA TYR A 117 -15.61 6.30 3.62
C TYR A 117 -14.09 6.21 3.43
N ASP A 118 -13.30 7.01 4.14
CA ASP A 118 -11.84 6.91 4.15
C ASP A 118 -11.35 5.62 4.82
N VAL A 119 -12.01 5.23 5.91
CA VAL A 119 -11.79 3.94 6.57
C VAL A 119 -12.16 2.78 5.62
N LEU A 120 -13.31 2.86 4.95
CA LEU A 120 -13.74 1.84 3.98
C LEU A 120 -12.78 1.73 2.80
N MET A 121 -12.32 2.86 2.24
CA MET A 121 -11.34 2.89 1.16
C MET A 121 -10.00 2.31 1.58
N THR A 122 -9.59 2.56 2.82
CA THR A 122 -8.39 1.93 3.41
C THR A 122 -8.53 0.41 3.48
N ILE A 123 -9.67 -0.09 3.95
CA ILE A 123 -9.97 -1.53 3.99
C ILE A 123 -9.92 -2.13 2.59
N LEU A 124 -10.58 -1.49 1.61
CA LEU A 124 -10.60 -1.94 0.22
C LEU A 124 -9.18 -1.98 -0.38
N GLY A 125 -8.36 -0.97 -0.13
CA GLY A 125 -6.97 -0.93 -0.58
C GLY A 125 -6.13 -2.06 0.01
N CYS A 126 -6.30 -2.34 1.31
CA CYS A 126 -5.65 -3.46 1.99
C CYS A 126 -6.09 -4.83 1.44
N ILE A 127 -7.40 -5.05 1.25
CA ILE A 127 -7.94 -6.30 0.71
C ILE A 127 -7.41 -6.53 -0.71
N LEU A 128 -7.52 -5.53 -1.57
CA LEU A 128 -7.13 -5.66 -2.98
C LEU A 128 -5.62 -5.91 -3.10
N THR A 129 -4.80 -5.20 -2.33
CA THR A 129 -3.34 -5.37 -2.37
C THR A 129 -2.90 -6.70 -1.74
N GLY A 130 -3.49 -7.07 -0.61
CA GLY A 130 -3.26 -8.35 0.04
C GLY A 130 -3.64 -9.52 -0.87
N GLY A 131 -4.79 -9.44 -1.52
CA GLY A 131 -5.25 -10.43 -2.50
C GLY A 131 -4.34 -10.52 -3.72
N PHE A 132 -3.93 -9.38 -4.29
CA PHE A 132 -2.96 -9.33 -5.40
C PHE A 132 -1.64 -10.04 -5.04
N ILE A 133 -1.06 -9.71 -3.88
CA ILE A 133 0.17 -10.35 -3.41
C ILE A 133 -0.08 -11.84 -3.15
N GLN A 134 -1.20 -12.21 -2.53
CA GLN A 134 -1.53 -13.60 -2.25
C GLN A 134 -1.60 -14.43 -3.54
N ILE A 135 -2.23 -13.91 -4.60
CA ILE A 135 -2.30 -14.57 -5.91
C ILE A 135 -0.89 -14.82 -6.48
N LEU A 136 -0.03 -13.80 -6.49
CA LEU A 136 1.35 -13.91 -6.98
C LEU A 136 2.17 -14.97 -6.23
N TYR A 137 1.91 -15.14 -4.94
CA TYR A 137 2.61 -16.13 -4.11
C TYR A 137 1.90 -17.49 -4.06
N SER A 138 0.62 -17.61 -4.45
CA SER A 138 -0.14 -18.87 -4.48
C SER A 138 0.06 -19.70 -5.75
N GLU A 139 0.31 -19.07 -6.91
CA GLU A 139 0.45 -19.76 -8.21
C GLU A 139 1.55 -20.84 -8.27
N ASN A 140 2.48 -20.87 -7.31
CA ASN A 140 3.56 -21.86 -7.28
C ASN A 140 3.34 -23.04 -6.31
N SER A 141 2.21 -23.12 -5.61
CA SER A 141 1.85 -24.36 -4.90
C SER A 141 1.37 -25.47 -5.85
N SER A 142 0.98 -25.10 -7.09
CA SER A 142 0.39 -26.02 -8.08
C SER A 142 1.37 -26.52 -9.15
N GLN A 143 2.65 -26.14 -9.11
CA GLN A 143 3.70 -26.65 -10.03
C GLN A 143 4.64 -27.69 -9.37
N LYS A 144 4.25 -28.23 -8.21
CA LYS A 144 4.88 -29.41 -7.61
C LYS A 144 3.90 -30.59 -7.69
N ILE A 145 3.73 -31.15 -8.88
CA ILE A 145 3.23 -32.52 -9.10
C ILE A 145 4.17 -33.17 -10.09
#